data_AF-A0A8S3BI65-F1
#
_entry.id   AF-A0A8S3BI65-F1
#
_cell.length_a   1.000
_cell.length_b   1.000
_cell.length_c   1.000
_cell.angle_alpha   90.00
_cell.angle_beta   90.00
_cell.angle_gamma   90.00
#
_symmetry.space_group_name_H-M   'P 1'
#
loop_
_entity.id
_entity.type
_entity.pdbx_description
1 polymer ?
#
loop_
_entity_poly.entity_id
_entity_poly.type
_entity_poly.pdbx_seq_one_letter_code
_entity_poly.pdbx_strand_id
1 'polypeptide(L)' 'DLTEKQGSKEGFGYCSRDPRHNNTALWSDEGNPQNYGFFYTGAVIDYTKTEPIIYRPPSDDGN' A
#
# COMPACT_ATOMS: atom_id res chain seq x y z
N ASP A 1 -12.07 18.60 -5.71
CA ASP A 1 -10.67 18.23 -5.99
C ASP A 1 -10.29 17.18 -4.97
N LEU A 2 -10.37 15.90 -5.35
CA LEU A 2 -10.20 14.76 -4.42
C LEU A 2 -8.72 14.32 -4.31
N THR A 3 -7.83 15.08 -4.93
CA THR A 3 -6.42 14.74 -5.09
C THR A 3 -5.52 15.27 -3.97
N GLU A 4 -6.08 15.94 -2.95
CA GLU A 4 -5.27 16.75 -2.03
C GLU A 4 -5.04 16.19 -0.61
N LYS A 5 -5.53 14.99 -0.25
CA LYS A 5 -5.33 14.45 1.13
C LYS A 5 -5.13 12.94 1.29
N GLN A 6 -4.68 12.20 0.28
CA GLN A 6 -4.12 10.86 0.50
C GLN A 6 -2.60 10.93 0.64
N GLY A 7 -2.15 11.70 1.64
CA GLY A 7 -0.82 11.49 2.20
C GLY A 7 -0.75 10.10 2.83
N SER A 8 0.46 9.62 3.10
CA SER A 8 0.79 8.32 3.73
C SER A 8 0.12 8.00 5.09
N LYS A 9 -0.93 8.72 5.48
CA LYS A 9 -1.55 8.69 6.81
C LYS A 9 -2.84 7.86 6.94
N GLU A 10 -3.39 7.28 5.86
CA GLU A 10 -4.67 6.55 5.92
C GLU A 10 -4.60 5.08 5.46
N GLY A 11 -3.42 4.46 5.47
CA GLY A 11 -3.27 3.01 5.18
C GLY A 11 -3.70 2.60 3.76
N PHE A 12 -3.96 3.55 2.86
CA PHE A 12 -4.32 3.29 1.48
C PHE A 12 -3.23 2.46 0.81
N GLY A 13 -3.63 1.33 0.23
CA GLY A 13 -2.73 0.40 -0.42
C GLY A 13 -1.80 -0.38 0.52
N TYR A 14 -1.76 -0.09 1.83
CA TYR A 14 -1.00 -0.91 2.79
C TYR A 14 -1.77 -2.18 3.17
N CYS A 15 -3.09 -2.09 3.30
CA CYS A 15 -3.97 -3.21 3.61
C CYS A 15 -5.34 -3.05 2.96
N SER A 16 -6.10 -4.15 2.91
CA SER A 16 -7.48 -4.10 2.45
C SER A 16 -8.36 -3.39 3.47
N ARG A 17 -9.39 -2.69 2.99
CA ARG A 17 -10.31 -1.94 3.86
C ARG A 17 -11.31 -2.83 4.61
N ASP A 18 -11.66 -3.99 4.04
CA ASP A 18 -12.54 -5.00 4.67
C ASP A 18 -11.68 -6.11 5.31
N PRO A 19 -11.85 -6.42 6.61
CA PRO A 19 -11.11 -7.48 7.30
C PRO A 19 -11.38 -8.89 6.76
N ARG A 20 -12.41 -9.08 5.92
CA ARG A 20 -12.74 -10.35 5.28
C ARG A 20 -12.05 -10.53 3.92
N HIS A 21 -11.29 -9.54 3.45
CA HIS A 21 -10.55 -9.65 2.20
C HIS A 21 -9.28 -10.45 2.39
N ASN A 22 -8.99 -11.33 1.42
CA ASN A 22 -7.72 -12.02 1.35
C ASN A 22 -6.68 -11.05 0.78
N ASN A 23 -5.70 -10.70 1.59
CA ASN A 23 -4.60 -9.82 1.21
C ASN A 23 -3.26 -10.46 1.61
N THR A 24 -2.17 -9.95 1.04
CA THR A 24 -0.81 -10.34 1.41
C THR A 24 0.10 -9.15 1.37
N ALA A 25 1.17 -9.19 2.16
CA ALA A 25 2.21 -8.17 2.18
C ALA A 25 3.58 -8.80 2.39
N LEU A 26 4.58 -8.14 1.80
CA LEU A 26 5.99 -8.50 1.87
C LEU A 26 6.77 -7.23 2.19
N TRP A 27 7.72 -7.33 3.11
CA TRP A 27 8.79 -6.35 3.26
C TRP A 27 10.04 -6.88 2.56
N SER A 28 10.65 -6.05 1.71
CA SER A 28 11.92 -6.37 1.04
C SER A 28 12.95 -5.32 1.39
N ASP A 29 14.05 -5.73 2.02
CA ASP A 29 15.15 -4.84 2.39
C ASP A 29 16.07 -4.50 1.21
N GLU A 30 16.19 -5.41 0.25
CA GLU A 30 17.14 -5.32 -0.86
C GLU A 30 16.45 -5.32 -2.23
N GLY A 31 17.20 -4.93 -3.26
CA GLY A 31 16.75 -4.94 -4.66
C GLY A 31 15.80 -3.81 -5.05
N ASN A 32 15.46 -2.92 -4.11
CA ASN A 32 14.65 -1.75 -4.38
C ASN A 32 15.51 -0.57 -4.85
N PRO A 33 14.93 0.40 -5.57
CA PRO A 33 15.63 1.64 -5.91
C PRO A 33 16.26 2.30 -4.68
N GLN A 34 17.49 2.79 -4.85
CA GLN A 34 18.29 3.42 -3.78
C GLN A 34 18.62 2.49 -2.59
N ASN A 35 18.38 1.17 -2.71
CA ASN A 35 18.61 0.17 -1.66
C ASN A 35 17.87 0.47 -0.34
N TYR A 36 16.69 1.09 -0.42
CA TYR A 36 15.81 1.25 0.74
C TYR A 36 14.88 0.05 0.91
N GLY A 37 14.47 -0.22 2.15
CA GLY A 37 13.44 -1.19 2.44
C GLY A 37 12.06 -0.69 2.01
N PHE A 38 11.24 -1.56 1.41
CA PHE A 38 9.89 -1.22 0.97
C PHE A 38 8.88 -2.32 1.29
N PHE A 39 7.64 -1.88 1.55
CA PHE A 39 6.46 -2.74 1.54
C PHE A 39 5.94 -2.97 0.13
N TYR A 40 5.59 -4.21 -0.15
CA TYR A 40 4.83 -4.63 -1.32
C TYR A 40 3.55 -5.29 -0.84
N THR A 41 2.41 -4.92 -1.41
CA THR A 41 1.10 -5.33 -0.92
C THR A 41 0.22 -5.79 -2.07
N GLY A 42 -0.55 -6.85 -1.83
CA GLY A 42 -1.68 -7.25 -2.64
C GLY A 42 -2.94 -7.03 -1.82
N ALA A 43 -3.77 -6.07 -2.21
CA ALA A 43 -4.93 -5.62 -1.43
C ALA A 43 -6.13 -5.26 -2.32
N VAL A 44 -7.28 -5.09 -1.70
CA VAL A 44 -8.50 -4.56 -2.33
C VAL A 44 -8.86 -3.25 -1.62
N ILE A 45 -8.78 -2.14 -2.36
CA ILE A 45 -8.82 -0.78 -1.79
C ILE A 45 -10.23 -0.20 -1.65
N ASP A 46 -11.22 -0.83 -2.26
CA ASP A 46 -12.62 -0.44 -2.18
C ASP A 46 -13.47 -1.42 -1.34
N TYR A 47 -14.63 -0.95 -0.89
CA TYR A 47 -15.60 -1.80 -0.19
C TYR A 47 -16.43 -2.65 -1.15
N THR A 48 -16.50 -2.24 -2.42
CA THR A 48 -17.27 -2.92 -3.48
C THR A 48 -16.53 -4.13 -4.06
N LYS A 49 -15.27 -4.35 -3.67
CA LYS A 49 -14.40 -5.43 -4.13
C LYS A 49 -14.03 -5.37 -5.61
N THR A 50 -14.12 -4.19 -6.20
CA THR A 50 -13.91 -4.01 -7.65
C THR A 50 -12.49 -3.56 -7.99
N GLU A 51 -11.70 -3.17 -6.99
CA GLU A 51 -10.36 -2.62 -7.19
C GLU A 51 -9.28 -3.42 -6.44
N PRO A 52 -8.91 -4.63 -6.94
CA PRO A 52 -7.72 -5.31 -6.49
C PRO A 52 -6.46 -4.63 -7.05
N ILE A 53 -5.44 -4.46 -6.21
CA ILE A 53 -4.18 -3.83 -6.58
C ILE A 53 -2.98 -4.65 -6.09
N ILE A 54 -1.87 -4.53 -6.81
CA ILE A 54 -0.53 -4.80 -6.30
C ILE A 54 0.18 -3.46 -6.20
N TYR A 55 0.62 -3.08 -5.01
CA TYR A 55 1.06 -1.73 -4.70
C TYR A 55 2.37 -1.73 -3.91
N ARG A 56 3.20 -0.73 -4.17
CA ARG A 56 4.37 -0.39 -3.36
C ARG A 56 4.15 1.03 -2.85
N PRO A 57 3.81 1.21 -1.55
CA PRO A 57 3.66 2.52 -0.96
C PRO A 57 4.93 3.38 -1.11
N PRO A 58 4.79 4.72 -1.06
CA PRO A 58 5.95 5.58 -0.88
C PRO A 58 6.74 5.15 0.37
N SER A 59 8.05 5.37 0.36
CA SER A 59 8.89 5.07 1.52
C SER A 59 8.41 5.89 2.72
N ASP A 60 8.24 5.23 3.86
CA ASP A 60 7.96 5.89 5.14
C ASP A 60 9.27 6.40 5.78
N ASP A 61 10.28 6.75 4.97
CA ASP A 61 11.60 7.23 5.42
C ASP A 61 11.55 8.64 6.05
N GLY A 62 10.35 9.20 6.24
CA GLY A 62 10.11 10.29 7.18
C GLY A 62 10.75 11.62 6.79
N ASN A 63 11.19 11.78 5.54
CA ASN A 63 11.68 13.05 4.97
C ASN A 63 10.67 13.67 4.01
#